data_AF-S9QJB9-F1
#
_entry.id   AF-S9QJB9-F1
#
_cell.length_a   1.000
_cell.length_b   1.000
_cell.length_c   1.000
_cell.angle_alpha   90.00
_cell.angle_beta   90.00
_cell.angle_gamma   90.00
#
_symmetry.space_group_name_H-M   'P 1'
#
loop_
_entity.id
_entity.type
_entity.pdbx_description
1 polymer ?
#
loop_
_entity_poly.entity_id
_entity_poly.type
_entity_poly.pdbx_seq_one_letter_code
_entity_poly.pdbx_strand_id
1 'polypeptide(L)'
;MAGGVTWLTVSLLVAAGAVALQTALTLRSGRMLPLLVASLSLFMATDDQFMLHERALPHVLGVPEAAIVAVYAIVGACIMVLTLRELGPRGAAGLWPSLCFMGLAVVADFELLGESSYATEDLLKLAGFASWTTFWFQYGRARIRLNLAAPG
;
A
#
# COMPACT_ATOMS: atom_id res chain seq x y z
N MET A 1 -19.66 -12.65 -5.20
CA MET A 1 -19.24 -11.23 -5.11
C MET A 1 -17.76 -11.10 -4.73
N ALA A 2 -17.19 -12.02 -3.93
CA ALA A 2 -15.79 -12.02 -3.48
C ALA A 2 -14.74 -11.81 -4.60
N GLY A 3 -14.78 -12.59 -5.69
CA GLY A 3 -13.74 -12.49 -6.72
C GLY A 3 -13.62 -11.12 -7.42
N GLY A 4 -14.70 -10.35 -7.52
CA GLY A 4 -14.66 -9.04 -8.19
C GLY A 4 -13.95 -7.97 -7.37
N VAL A 5 -14.10 -7.99 -6.05
CA VAL A 5 -13.46 -7.01 -5.17
C VAL A 5 -11.96 -7.30 -5.07
N THR A 6 -11.58 -8.58 -4.95
CA THR A 6 -10.17 -9.00 -4.97
C THR A 6 -9.44 -8.56 -6.24
N TRP A 7 -10.07 -8.68 -7.41
CA TRP A 7 -9.46 -8.19 -8.66
C TRP A 7 -9.25 -6.67 -8.66
N LEU A 8 -10.17 -5.90 -8.08
CA LEU A 8 -10.06 -4.46 -7.97
C LEU A 8 -8.96 -4.05 -6.98
N THR A 9 -8.87 -4.70 -5.82
CA THR A 9 -7.82 -4.44 -4.80
C THR A 9 -6.44 -4.72 -5.36
N VAL A 10 -6.25 -5.87 -6.01
CA VAL A 10 -4.98 -6.24 -6.68
C VAL A 10 -4.66 -5.24 -7.79
N SER A 11 -5.62 -4.86 -8.62
CA SER A 11 -5.40 -3.89 -9.71
C SER A 11 -4.98 -2.51 -9.19
N LEU A 12 -5.57 -2.05 -8.08
CA LEU A 12 -5.21 -0.78 -7.45
C LEU A 12 -3.77 -0.82 -6.91
N LEU A 13 -3.37 -1.92 -6.29
CA LEU A 13 -2.02 -2.13 -5.80
C LEU A 13 -0.99 -2.19 -6.95
N VAL A 14 -1.29 -2.91 -8.02
CA VAL A 14 -0.44 -2.93 -9.23
C VAL A 14 -0.31 -1.53 -9.82
N ALA A 15 -1.41 -0.78 -9.91
CA ALA A 15 -1.39 0.60 -10.42
C ALA A 15 -0.54 1.52 -9.52
N ALA A 16 -0.70 1.45 -8.20
CA ALA A 16 0.13 2.20 -7.25
C ALA A 16 1.62 1.85 -7.42
N GLY A 17 1.92 0.56 -7.52
CA GLY A 17 3.27 0.04 -7.69
C GLY A 17 3.92 0.54 -8.98
N ALA A 18 3.20 0.46 -10.10
CA ALA A 18 3.67 0.93 -11.41
C ALA A 18 3.90 2.44 -11.43
N VAL A 19 2.98 3.23 -10.87
CA VAL A 19 3.10 4.69 -10.78
C VAL A 19 4.29 5.10 -9.90
N ALA A 20 4.46 4.45 -8.76
CA ALA A 20 5.59 4.70 -7.88
C ALA A 20 6.93 4.32 -8.53
N LEU A 21 6.99 3.17 -9.23
CA LEU A 21 8.17 2.75 -9.97
C LEU A 21 8.52 3.74 -11.08
N GLN A 22 7.54 4.14 -11.89
CA GLN A 22 7.75 5.13 -12.94
C GLN A 22 8.23 6.47 -12.38
N THR A 23 7.67 6.89 -11.24
CA THR A 23 8.13 8.08 -10.52
C THR A 23 9.60 7.94 -10.14
N ALA A 24 9.98 6.83 -9.49
CA ALA A 24 11.37 6.58 -9.10
C ALA A 24 12.35 6.60 -10.28
N LEU A 25 11.97 6.01 -11.42
CA LEU A 25 12.79 5.98 -12.63
C LEU A 25 12.96 7.35 -13.29
N THR A 26 11.99 8.26 -13.09
CA THR A 26 12.00 9.61 -13.69
C THR A 26 12.79 10.63 -12.86
N LEU A 27 12.77 10.49 -11.53
CA LEU A 27 13.45 11.44 -10.63
C LEU A 27 14.98 11.34 -10.76
N ARG A 28 15.71 12.44 -10.63
CA ARG A 28 17.19 12.42 -10.57
C ARG A 28 17.72 12.05 -9.18
N SER A 29 17.05 12.52 -8.13
CA SER A 29 17.37 12.25 -6.72
C SER A 29 16.09 11.99 -5.91
N GLY A 30 16.20 11.47 -4.69
CA GLY A 30 15.04 11.18 -3.84
C GLY A 30 14.19 10.00 -4.31
N ARG A 31 14.79 9.02 -4.99
CA ARG A 31 14.10 7.84 -5.55
C ARG A 31 13.68 6.80 -4.51
N MET A 32 14.25 6.86 -3.31
CA MET A 32 14.11 5.81 -2.30
C MET A 32 12.66 5.63 -1.85
N LEU A 33 11.93 6.71 -1.56
CA LEU A 33 10.53 6.65 -1.14
C LEU A 33 9.64 6.00 -2.22
N PRO A 34 9.63 6.47 -3.49
CA PRO A 34 8.82 5.83 -4.51
C PRO A 34 9.27 4.39 -4.84
N LEU A 35 10.55 4.03 -4.69
CA LEU A 35 10.99 2.63 -4.80
C LEU A 35 10.39 1.76 -3.69
N LEU A 36 10.41 2.23 -2.44
CA LEU A 36 9.86 1.49 -1.31
C LEU A 36 8.35 1.24 -1.48
N VAL A 37 7.63 2.26 -1.95
CA VAL A 37 6.20 2.18 -2.27
C VAL A 37 5.95 1.19 -3.41
N ALA A 38 6.75 1.27 -4.47
CA ALA A 38 6.63 0.35 -5.60
C ALA A 38 6.80 -1.10 -5.17
N SER A 39 7.87 -1.37 -4.40
CA SER A 39 8.14 -2.70 -3.88
C SER A 39 7.02 -3.20 -2.97
N LEU A 40 6.57 -2.39 -2.00
CA LEU A 40 5.51 -2.79 -1.09
C LEU A 40 4.19 -3.05 -1.83
N SER A 41 3.77 -2.16 -2.73
CA SER A 41 2.51 -2.32 -3.45
C SER A 41 2.50 -3.53 -4.37
N LEU A 42 3.58 -3.79 -5.10
CA LEU A 42 3.68 -4.98 -5.95
C LEU A 42 3.78 -6.27 -5.14
N PHE A 43 4.45 -6.23 -3.99
CA PHE A 43 4.51 -7.37 -3.08
C PHE A 43 3.12 -7.67 -2.50
N MET A 44 2.41 -6.66 -1.98
CA MET A 44 1.04 -6.83 -1.48
C MET A 44 0.09 -7.32 -2.58
N ALA A 45 0.21 -6.82 -3.82
CA ALA A 45 -0.60 -7.32 -4.94
C ALA A 45 -0.35 -8.80 -5.23
N THR A 46 0.91 -9.22 -5.18
CA THR A 46 1.32 -10.62 -5.39
C THR A 46 0.79 -11.49 -4.24
N ASP A 47 0.95 -11.01 -3.02
CA ASP A 47 0.47 -11.67 -1.83
C ASP A 47 -1.05 -11.88 -1.84
N ASP A 48 -1.83 -10.83 -2.11
CA ASP A 48 -3.30 -10.88 -2.17
C ASP A 48 -3.78 -11.81 -3.30
N GLN A 49 -3.12 -11.77 -4.47
CA GLN A 49 -3.48 -12.62 -5.62
C GLN A 49 -3.22 -14.11 -5.39
N PHE A 50 -2.16 -14.46 -4.65
CA PHE A 50 -1.77 -15.85 -4.38
C PHE A 50 -2.08 -16.30 -2.95
N MET A 51 -2.72 -15.44 -2.15
CA MET A 51 -3.00 -15.64 -0.73
C MET A 51 -1.76 -16.14 0.04
N LEU A 52 -0.61 -15.48 -0.17
CA LEU A 52 0.66 -15.99 0.36
C LEU A 52 0.66 -15.94 1.88
N HIS A 53 0.17 -14.87 2.49
CA HIS A 53 0.16 -14.68 3.94
C HIS A 53 -0.84 -15.58 4.67
N GLU A 54 -1.98 -15.91 4.06
CA GLU A 54 -3.01 -16.77 4.68
C GLU A 54 -2.74 -18.26 4.42
N ARG A 55 -2.28 -18.62 3.22
CA ARG A 55 -2.20 -20.02 2.78
C ARG A 55 -0.77 -20.48 2.57
N ALA A 56 -0.01 -19.84 1.70
CA ALA A 56 1.27 -20.41 1.25
C ALA A 56 2.35 -20.36 2.34
N LEU A 57 2.62 -19.20 2.91
CA LEU A 57 3.73 -18.98 3.85
C LEU A 57 3.52 -19.67 5.20
N PRO A 58 2.32 -19.66 5.82
CA PRO A 58 2.09 -20.40 7.06
C PRO A 58 2.22 -21.91 6.87
N HIS A 59 1.68 -22.46 5.76
CA HIS A 59 1.63 -23.90 5.56
C HIS A 59 2.94 -24.49 5.00
N VAL A 60 3.68 -23.73 4.18
CA VAL A 60 4.92 -24.22 3.54
C VAL A 60 6.16 -23.88 4.36
N LEU A 61 6.22 -22.68 4.96
CA LEU A 61 7.41 -22.17 5.65
C LEU A 61 7.22 -22.05 7.17
N GLY A 62 6.01 -22.28 7.69
CA GLY A 62 5.72 -22.16 9.13
C GLY A 62 5.76 -20.73 9.65
N VAL A 63 5.67 -19.73 8.76
CA VAL A 63 5.69 -18.31 9.16
C VAL A 63 4.30 -17.90 9.63
N PRO A 64 4.12 -17.41 10.87
CA PRO A 64 2.82 -16.95 11.34
C PRO A 64 2.31 -15.77 10.50
N GLU A 65 1.03 -15.78 10.16
CA GLU A 65 0.36 -14.71 9.41
C GLU A 65 0.58 -13.32 10.07
N ALA A 66 0.44 -13.25 11.39
CA ALA A 66 0.70 -12.04 12.17
C ALA A 66 2.11 -11.47 11.96
N ALA A 67 3.12 -12.31 11.70
CA ALA A 67 4.48 -11.84 11.41
C ALA A 67 4.56 -11.15 10.03
N ILE A 68 3.83 -11.65 9.03
CA ILE A 68 3.78 -11.09 7.68
C ILE A 68 3.04 -9.75 7.71
N VAL A 69 1.90 -9.70 8.39
CA VAL A 69 1.13 -8.48 8.63
C VAL A 69 1.96 -7.44 9.39
N ALA A 70 2.73 -7.86 10.41
CA ALA A 70 3.64 -6.96 11.13
C ALA A 70 4.72 -6.36 10.21
N VAL A 71 5.26 -7.14 9.27
CA VAL A 71 6.21 -6.62 8.28
C VAL A 71 5.54 -5.53 7.42
N TYR A 72 4.32 -5.75 6.93
CA TYR A 72 3.58 -4.73 6.17
C TYR A 72 3.33 -3.47 6.99
N ALA A 73 2.93 -3.62 8.26
CA ALA A 73 2.71 -2.49 9.15
C ALA A 73 4.01 -1.69 9.38
N ILE A 74 5.14 -2.37 9.59
CA ILE A 74 6.45 -1.72 9.77
C ILE A 74 6.86 -0.98 8.50
N VAL A 75 6.76 -1.60 7.32
CA VAL A 75 7.13 -0.94 6.06
C VAL A 75 6.19 0.24 5.77
N GLY A 76 4.88 0.09 6.00
CA GLY A 76 3.89 1.16 5.88
C GLY A 76 4.17 2.34 6.82
N ALA A 77 4.55 2.06 8.07
CA ALA A 77 4.95 3.09 9.03
C ALA A 77 6.24 3.80 8.59
N CYS A 78 7.23 3.06 8.09
CA CYS A 78 8.45 3.64 7.51
C CYS A 78 8.12 4.57 6.34
N ILE A 79 7.23 4.15 5.43
CA ILE A 79 6.76 4.98 4.31
C ILE A 79 6.09 6.26 4.83
N MET A 80 5.21 6.17 5.84
CA MET A 80 4.58 7.35 6.45
C MET A 80 5.61 8.30 7.06
N VAL A 81 6.56 7.79 7.83
CA VAL A 81 7.64 8.62 8.43
C VAL A 81 8.47 9.31 7.36
N LEU A 82 8.85 8.60 6.30
CA LEU A 82 9.59 9.19 5.18
C LEU A 82 8.77 10.25 4.44
N THR A 83 7.48 9.99 4.22
CA THR A 83 6.55 10.93 3.58
C THR A 83 6.35 12.18 4.43
N LEU A 84 6.20 12.03 5.75
CA LEU A 84 6.12 13.15 6.70
C LEU A 84 7.41 14.00 6.69
N ARG A 85 8.57 13.35 6.60
CA ARG A 85 9.86 14.06 6.50
C ARG A 85 10.00 14.81 5.19
N GLU A 86 9.51 14.26 4.08
CA GLU A 86 9.64 14.86 2.75
C GLU A 86 8.62 15.98 2.49
N LEU A 87 7.36 15.79 2.89
CA LEU A 87 6.23 16.67 2.53
C LEU A 87 5.66 17.48 3.70
N GLY A 88 6.06 17.16 4.94
CA GLY A 88 5.45 17.69 6.15
C GLY A 88 4.04 17.14 6.41
N PRO A 89 3.42 17.48 7.57
CA PRO A 89 2.13 16.93 7.99
C PRO A 89 0.98 17.20 7.01
N ARG A 90 0.94 18.40 6.43
CA ARG A 90 -0.12 18.78 5.47
C ARG A 90 0.03 18.04 4.14
N GLY A 91 1.25 17.83 3.67
CA GLY A 91 1.50 17.11 2.42
C GLY A 91 1.30 15.60 2.55
N ALA A 92 1.54 15.02 3.74
CA ALA A 92 1.30 13.62 4.03
C ALA A 92 -0.16 13.28 4.41
N ALA A 93 -1.02 14.30 4.58
CA ALA A 93 -2.37 14.11 5.10
C ALA A 93 -3.21 13.10 4.29
N GLY A 94 -3.01 13.06 2.97
CA GLY A 94 -3.71 12.12 2.08
C GLY A 94 -3.34 10.65 2.25
N LEU A 95 -2.26 10.33 2.98
CA LEU A 95 -1.83 8.97 3.28
C LEU A 95 -2.50 8.39 4.54
N TRP A 96 -3.06 9.24 5.41
CA TRP A 96 -3.74 8.77 6.62
C TRP A 96 -4.96 7.88 6.34
N PRO A 97 -5.90 8.27 5.44
CA PRO A 97 -7.04 7.42 5.13
C PRO A 97 -6.65 6.02 4.67
N SER A 98 -5.59 5.88 3.86
CA SER A 98 -5.15 4.58 3.38
C SER A 98 -4.67 3.68 4.51
N LEU A 99 -3.81 4.21 5.40
CA LEU A 99 -3.28 3.42 6.51
C LEU A 99 -4.36 3.09 7.53
N CYS A 100 -5.29 4.00 7.79
CA CYS A 100 -6.42 3.74 8.68
C CYS A 100 -7.32 2.64 8.13
N PHE A 101 -7.72 2.70 6.86
CA PHE A 101 -8.58 1.66 6.26
C PHE A 101 -7.88 0.31 6.13
N MET A 102 -6.59 0.30 5.75
CA MET A 102 -5.80 -0.95 5.72
C MET A 102 -5.64 -1.54 7.13
N GLY A 103 -5.40 -0.72 8.15
CA GLY A 103 -5.33 -1.18 9.54
C GLY A 103 -6.67 -1.72 10.05
N LEU A 104 -7.78 -1.06 9.70
CA LEU A 104 -9.12 -1.56 10.03
C LEU A 104 -9.46 -2.86 9.29
N ALA A 105 -9.01 -3.01 8.04
CA ALA A 105 -9.17 -4.26 7.29
C ALA A 105 -8.47 -5.43 7.99
N VAL A 106 -7.22 -5.23 8.44
CA VAL A 106 -6.49 -6.24 9.24
C VAL A 106 -7.24 -6.56 10.54
N VAL A 107 -7.76 -5.55 11.24
CA VAL A 107 -8.53 -5.80 12.47
C VAL A 107 -9.80 -6.60 12.20
N ALA A 108 -10.46 -6.37 11.06
CA ALA A 108 -11.62 -7.14 10.63
C ALA A 108 -11.26 -8.58 10.24
N ASP A 109 -10.10 -8.80 9.63
CA ASP A 109 -9.58 -10.10 9.20
C ASP A 109 -9.27 -11.02 10.40
N PHE A 110 -8.65 -10.47 11.46
CA PHE A 110 -8.40 -11.20 12.70
C PHE A 110 -9.65 -11.45 13.58
N GLU A 111 -10.86 -11.19 13.07
CA GLU A 111 -12.14 -11.31 13.78
C GLU A 111 -12.18 -10.57 15.14
N LEU A 112 -11.30 -9.58 15.34
CA LEU A 112 -11.16 -8.85 16.61
C LEU A 112 -12.41 -8.00 16.94
N LEU A 113 -13.30 -7.81 15.98
CA LEU A 113 -14.55 -7.04 16.11
C LEU A 113 -15.81 -7.93 16.12
N GLY A 114 -15.67 -9.26 16.20
CA GLY A 114 -16.76 -10.25 16.15
C GLY A 114 -16.78 -11.05 14.85
N GLU A 115 -17.90 -11.73 14.53
CA GLU A 115 -18.13 -12.31 13.19
C GLU A 115 -18.17 -11.18 12.15
N SER A 116 -16.99 -10.77 11.70
CA SER A 116 -16.83 -9.82 10.61
C SER A 116 -17.29 -10.49 9.32
N SER A 117 -18.18 -9.83 8.60
CA SER A 117 -18.48 -10.26 7.24
C SER A 117 -17.26 -9.99 6.37
N TYR A 118 -16.80 -10.98 5.60
CA TYR A 118 -15.83 -10.82 4.51
C TYR A 118 -16.11 -9.59 3.63
N ALA A 119 -17.38 -9.19 3.49
CA ALA A 119 -17.76 -7.97 2.76
C ALA A 119 -17.24 -6.67 3.41
N THR A 120 -17.17 -6.59 4.73
CA THR A 120 -16.66 -5.41 5.45
C THR A 120 -15.16 -5.29 5.25
N GLU A 121 -14.43 -6.39 5.38
CA GLU A 121 -13.00 -6.46 5.13
C GLU A 121 -12.66 -6.06 3.68
N ASP A 122 -13.36 -6.64 2.71
CA ASP A 122 -13.23 -6.34 1.28
C ASP A 122 -13.41 -4.85 0.97
N LEU A 123 -14.44 -4.22 1.56
CA LEU A 123 -14.70 -2.79 1.38
C LEU A 123 -13.64 -1.91 2.05
N LEU A 124 -13.13 -2.30 3.21
CA LEU A 124 -12.04 -1.61 3.89
C LEU A 124 -10.73 -1.72 3.10
N LYS A 125 -10.39 -2.91 2.57
CA LYS A 125 -9.25 -3.11 1.66
C LYS A 125 -9.39 -2.23 0.42
N LEU A 126 -10.56 -2.22 -0.22
CA LEU A 126 -10.83 -1.39 -1.39
C LEU A 126 -10.65 0.11 -1.10
N ALA A 127 -11.21 0.62 0.00
CA ALA A 127 -11.07 2.02 0.40
C ALA A 127 -9.61 2.39 0.73
N GLY A 128 -8.91 1.48 1.42
CA GLY A 128 -7.49 1.61 1.76
C GLY A 128 -6.61 1.69 0.53
N PHE A 129 -6.74 0.75 -0.40
CA PHE A 129 -5.94 0.73 -1.62
C PHE A 129 -6.32 1.84 -2.60
N ALA A 130 -7.60 2.20 -2.71
CA ALA A 130 -8.01 3.32 -3.57
C ALA A 130 -7.39 4.64 -3.10
N SER A 131 -7.40 4.91 -1.80
CA SER A 131 -6.77 6.11 -1.22
C SER A 131 -5.24 6.06 -1.31
N TRP A 132 -4.62 4.89 -1.10
CA TRP A 132 -3.19 4.67 -1.30
C TRP A 132 -2.75 5.00 -2.73
N THR A 133 -3.43 4.41 -3.73
CA THR A 133 -3.16 4.64 -5.16
C THR A 133 -3.35 6.10 -5.54
N THR A 134 -4.43 6.72 -5.05
CA THR A 134 -4.72 8.14 -5.31
C THR A 134 -3.61 9.04 -4.78
N PHE A 135 -3.14 8.80 -3.54
CA PHE A 135 -2.06 9.57 -2.93
C PHE A 135 -0.77 9.47 -3.75
N TRP A 136 -0.34 8.24 -4.09
CA TRP A 136 0.93 8.04 -4.81
C TRP A 136 0.88 8.54 -6.25
N PHE A 137 -0.28 8.53 -6.89
CA PHE A 137 -0.48 9.19 -8.17
C PHE A 137 -0.27 10.70 -8.09
N GLN A 138 -0.86 11.35 -7.08
CA GLN A 138 -0.70 12.79 -6.88
C GLN A 138 0.73 13.17 -6.47
N TYR A 139 1.36 12.36 -5.62
CA TYR A 139 2.78 12.49 -5.26
C TYR A 139 3.66 12.42 -6.51
N GLY A 140 3.53 11.36 -7.31
CA GLY A 140 4.33 11.16 -8.53
C GLY A 140 4.19 12.32 -9.51
N ARG A 141 2.96 12.77 -9.77
CA ARG A 141 2.69 13.95 -10.62
C ARG A 141 3.38 15.20 -10.12
N ALA A 142 3.31 15.49 -8.82
CA ALA A 142 3.93 16.66 -8.23
C ALA A 142 5.46 16.60 -8.32
N ARG A 143 6.06 15.45 -7.98
CA ARG A 143 7.52 15.28 -7.98
C ARG A 143 8.12 15.31 -9.39
N ILE A 144 7.46 14.68 -10.38
CA ILE A 144 7.92 14.73 -11.77
C ILE A 144 7.89 16.17 -12.30
N ARG A 145 6.83 16.92 -12.03
CA ARG A 145 6.75 18.35 -12.43
C ARG A 145 7.89 19.18 -11.84
N LEU A 146 8.18 19.00 -10.55
CA LEU A 146 9.30 19.69 -9.89
C LEU A 146 10.66 19.28 -10.46
N ASN A 147 10.86 17.98 -10.76
CA ASN A 147 12.09 17.46 -11.34
C ASN A 147 12.36 18.02 -12.74
N LEU A 148 11.32 18.28 -13.54
CA LEU A 148 11.44 18.89 -14.87
C LEU A 148 11.69 20.41 -14.81
N ALA A 149 11.28 21.08 -13.74
CA ALA A 149 11.47 22.52 -13.56
C ALA A 149 12.85 22.89 -12.97
N ALA A 150 13.58 21.91 -12.41
CA ALA A 150 14.90 22.15 -11.84
C ALA A 150 15.97 22.33 -12.95
N PRO A 151 16.82 23.37 -12.90
CA PRO A 151 17.94 23.51 -13.83
C PRO A 151 18.89 22.30 -13.66
N GLY A 152 19.34 21.76 -14.80
CA GLY A 152 20.10 20.52 -14.86
C GLY A 152 21.57 20.65 -14.52
#